data_AF-A0A821G962-F1
#
_entry.id   AF-A0A821G962-F1
#
_cell.length_a   1.000
_cell.length_b   1.000
_cell.length_c   1.000
_cell.angle_alpha   90.00
_cell.angle_beta   90.00
_cell.angle_gamma   90.00
#
_symmetry.space_group_name_H-M   'P 1'
#
loop_
_entity.id
_entity.type
_entity.pdbx_description
1 polymer ?
#
loop_
_entity_poly.entity_id
_entity_poly.type
_entity_poly.pdbx_seq_one_letter_code
_entity_poly.pdbx_strand_id
1 'polypeptide(L)'
;PVVISVKNELVGKVNCLTECSQVGYCGNRNVEDNEECDCGFISECTDDCCYPAGGPDAKLGCKLKPGARCSPSKGPCCSDQCTFHAPSHICHKDKASQDCIGDVRCDGIQATCPLNDTQFFKPIDALCNQNTQLCDRGECNKSICTLINKTECVLTIPNVEDPLRQRDVDREYLCHIGCFDTRTNSCIDTLALRMPNNHSMTGFGYKHRPGHACAGTAGYCDVFGKCRAVDAEGPLTRLKNMLLNAENIRTITQLIQ
;
A
#
# COMPACT_ATOMS: atom_id res chain seq x y z
N PRO A 1 3.20 -22.96 5.22
CA PRO A 1 4.65 -22.69 5.33
C PRO A 1 4.98 -22.10 6.70
N VAL A 2 5.33 -22.97 7.65
CA VAL A 2 5.90 -22.55 8.95
C VAL A 2 7.22 -21.85 8.64
N VAL A 3 7.44 -20.66 9.19
CA VAL A 3 8.72 -19.96 9.08
C VAL A 3 9.77 -20.77 9.85
N ILE A 4 10.38 -21.75 9.18
CA ILE A 4 11.43 -22.61 9.75
C ILE A 4 12.68 -21.77 10.09
N SER A 5 12.79 -20.56 9.53
CA SER A 5 13.89 -19.61 9.74
C SER A 5 14.08 -19.13 11.18
N VAL A 6 13.12 -19.34 12.07
CA VAL A 6 13.20 -18.91 13.49
C VAL A 6 13.21 -20.11 14.46
N LYS A 7 13.18 -21.35 13.95
CA LYS A 7 13.16 -22.56 14.78
C LYS A 7 14.54 -23.13 15.14
N ASN A 8 15.62 -22.60 14.57
CA ASN A 8 16.95 -23.05 14.91
C ASN A 8 17.63 -22.10 15.90
N GLU A 9 17.98 -22.65 17.05
CA GLU A 9 18.91 -22.15 18.08
C GLU A 9 20.34 -21.92 17.52
N LEU A 10 20.48 -21.40 16.31
CA LEU A 10 21.75 -20.95 15.79
C LEU A 10 22.02 -19.59 16.46
N VAL A 11 22.96 -19.59 17.41
CA VAL A 11 23.52 -18.42 18.10
C VAL A 11 22.75 -17.94 19.36
N GLY A 12 22.34 -18.84 20.25
CA GLY A 12 22.04 -18.51 21.65
C GLY A 12 20.90 -17.50 21.90
N LYS A 13 20.02 -17.29 20.92
CA LYS A 13 18.83 -16.44 21.08
C LYS A 13 17.67 -17.28 21.59
N VAL A 14 17.10 -16.88 22.71
CA VAL A 14 15.88 -17.48 23.27
C VAL A 14 14.72 -17.23 22.31
N ASN A 15 13.98 -18.28 21.96
CA ASN A 15 12.79 -18.17 21.13
C ASN A 15 11.68 -17.40 21.89
N CYS A 16 11.18 -16.31 21.29
CA CYS A 16 10.08 -15.49 21.82
C CYS A 16 8.77 -15.66 21.05
N LEU A 17 8.74 -16.57 20.06
CA LEU A 17 7.50 -16.95 19.40
C LEU A 17 6.69 -17.83 20.34
N THR A 18 5.53 -17.33 20.74
CA THR A 18 4.51 -18.12 21.42
C THR A 18 3.77 -18.98 20.40
N GLU A 19 3.20 -20.10 20.84
CA GLU A 19 2.24 -20.82 20.00
C GLU A 19 1.14 -19.85 19.57
N CYS A 20 0.76 -19.91 18.30
CA CYS A 20 -0.29 -19.09 17.74
C CYS A 20 -1.61 -19.56 18.38
N SER A 21 -1.99 -18.97 19.50
CA SER A 21 -3.33 -19.17 20.03
C SER A 21 -4.27 -18.59 18.98
N GLN A 22 -5.11 -19.41 18.37
CA GLN A 22 -6.24 -18.94 17.54
C GLN A 22 -7.28 -18.15 18.36
N VAL A 23 -6.93 -17.74 19.57
CA VAL A 23 -7.71 -16.98 20.50
C VAL A 23 -7.22 -15.55 20.37
N GLY A 24 -8.12 -14.65 20.00
CA GLY A 24 -7.84 -13.22 19.96
C GLY A 24 -7.31 -12.69 21.28
N TYR A 25 -6.53 -11.62 21.20
CA TYR A 25 -5.95 -10.93 22.34
C TYR A 25 -6.80 -9.75 22.75
N CYS A 26 -7.61 -9.98 23.79
CA CYS A 26 -8.44 -8.94 24.39
C CYS A 26 -7.58 -7.82 24.99
N GLY A 27 -7.71 -6.62 24.44
CA GLY A 27 -7.03 -5.40 24.88
C GLY A 27 -6.16 -4.75 23.81
N ASN A 28 -6.06 -5.32 22.60
CA ASN A 28 -5.32 -4.73 21.47
C ASN A 28 -6.16 -3.76 20.61
N ARG A 29 -7.44 -3.58 20.96
CA ARG A 29 -8.43 -2.74 20.27
C ARG A 29 -8.84 -3.23 18.87
N ASN A 30 -8.59 -4.50 18.58
CA ASN A 30 -9.02 -5.15 17.35
C ASN A 30 -9.94 -6.28 17.74
N VAL A 31 -11.19 -6.20 17.31
CA VAL A 31 -12.15 -7.20 17.76
C VAL A 31 -12.03 -8.47 16.95
N GLU A 32 -11.71 -9.57 17.63
CA GLU A 32 -11.46 -10.88 17.03
C GLU A 32 -12.67 -11.84 17.22
N ASP A 33 -12.61 -13.06 16.67
CA ASP A 33 -13.76 -13.97 16.57
C ASP A 33 -14.40 -14.34 17.93
N ASN A 34 -13.63 -14.31 19.02
CA ASN A 34 -14.09 -14.64 20.37
C ASN A 34 -14.50 -13.40 21.20
N GLU A 35 -14.57 -12.23 20.57
CA GLU A 35 -14.79 -10.94 21.23
C GLU A 35 -15.99 -10.20 20.63
N GLU A 36 -16.81 -9.63 21.50
CA GLU A 36 -17.96 -8.82 21.08
C GLU A 36 -17.56 -7.35 20.88
N CYS A 37 -16.50 -6.91 21.54
CA CYS A 37 -15.90 -5.57 21.47
C CYS A 37 -14.48 -5.61 22.04
N ASP A 38 -13.67 -4.59 21.79
CA ASP A 38 -12.36 -4.42 22.43
C ASP A 38 -12.02 -2.92 22.50
N CYS A 39 -12.20 -2.34 23.69
CA CYS A 39 -11.86 -0.94 23.96
C CYS A 39 -10.46 -0.75 24.56
N GLY A 40 -9.66 -1.81 24.66
CA GLY A 40 -8.36 -1.81 25.33
C GLY A 40 -8.44 -2.16 26.83
N PHE A 41 -7.34 -1.90 27.54
CA PHE A 41 -7.22 -2.10 28.98
C PHE A 41 -7.97 -1.04 29.79
N ILE A 42 -8.16 -1.29 31.10
CA ILE A 42 -8.87 -0.37 32.01
C ILE A 42 -8.41 1.10 31.89
N SER A 43 -7.11 1.33 31.76
CA SER A 43 -6.54 2.69 31.68
C SER A 43 -6.80 3.40 30.34
N GLU A 44 -7.22 2.66 29.33
CA GLU A 44 -7.37 3.14 27.95
C GLU A 44 -8.82 3.16 27.46
N CYS A 45 -9.64 2.28 28.03
CA CYS A 45 -11.02 2.10 27.63
C CYS A 45 -11.89 3.30 28.06
N THR A 46 -12.32 4.06 27.06
CA THR A 46 -13.29 5.15 27.20
C THR A 46 -14.69 4.76 26.71
N ASP A 47 -14.83 3.52 26.24
CA ASP A 47 -16.07 2.99 25.67
C ASP A 47 -17.03 2.55 26.77
N ASP A 48 -18.17 3.24 26.88
CA ASP A 48 -19.22 2.91 27.83
C ASP A 48 -19.96 1.61 27.46
N CYS A 49 -19.80 1.10 26.24
CA CYS A 49 -20.49 -0.08 25.72
C CYS A 49 -19.74 -1.39 25.96
N CYS A 50 -18.44 -1.33 26.24
CA CYS A 50 -17.55 -2.50 26.29
C CYS A 50 -16.90 -2.66 27.68
N TYR A 51 -16.74 -3.89 28.13
CA TYR A 51 -15.92 -4.18 29.30
C TYR A 51 -14.42 -4.19 28.94
N PRO A 52 -13.57 -3.42 29.65
CA PRO A 52 -12.14 -3.37 29.36
C PRO A 52 -11.43 -4.69 29.66
N ALA A 53 -10.32 -4.91 28.97
CA ALA A 53 -9.38 -5.98 29.29
C ALA A 53 -8.77 -5.77 30.69
N GLY A 54 -8.58 -6.87 31.43
CA GLY A 54 -8.01 -6.85 32.78
C GLY A 54 -8.94 -6.30 33.88
N GLY A 55 -10.24 -6.19 33.59
CA GLY A 55 -11.28 -5.82 34.56
C GLY A 55 -11.36 -6.72 35.80
N PRO A 56 -12.12 -6.30 36.84
CA PRO A 56 -12.33 -7.10 38.05
C PRO A 56 -12.85 -8.51 37.78
N ASP A 57 -13.68 -8.65 36.74
CA ASP A 57 -14.10 -9.93 36.19
C ASP A 57 -13.44 -10.16 34.83
N ALA A 58 -12.33 -10.90 34.82
CA ALA A 58 -11.59 -11.22 33.62
C ALA A 58 -12.43 -11.95 32.56
N LYS A 59 -13.52 -12.62 32.94
CA LYS A 59 -14.41 -13.33 31.98
C LYS A 59 -15.32 -12.40 31.20
N LEU A 60 -15.48 -11.16 31.67
CA LEU A 60 -16.28 -10.13 31.01
C LEU A 60 -15.46 -9.25 30.07
N GLY A 61 -14.12 -9.27 30.16
CA GLY A 61 -13.27 -8.50 29.24
C GLY A 61 -13.64 -8.76 27.79
N CYS A 62 -13.71 -7.69 27.00
CA CYS A 62 -14.03 -7.73 25.56
C CYS A 62 -15.45 -8.26 25.24
N LYS A 63 -16.37 -8.08 26.19
CA LYS A 63 -17.81 -8.32 26.01
C LYS A 63 -18.61 -7.02 26.15
N LEU A 64 -19.78 -7.01 25.52
CA LEU A 64 -20.69 -5.88 25.63
C LEU A 64 -21.27 -5.78 27.04
N LYS A 65 -21.46 -4.55 27.52
CA LYS A 65 -22.17 -4.30 28.78
C LYS A 65 -23.67 -4.58 28.61
N PRO A 66 -24.39 -4.92 29.70
CA PRO A 66 -25.83 -5.13 29.66
C PRO A 66 -26.58 -3.94 29.01
N GLY A 67 -27.41 -4.22 28.01
CA GLY A 67 -28.18 -3.21 27.28
C GLY A 67 -27.46 -2.58 26.08
N ALA A 68 -26.15 -2.77 25.93
CA ALA A 68 -25.44 -2.36 24.73
C ALA A 68 -25.79 -3.30 23.55
N ARG A 69 -26.12 -2.73 22.39
CA ARG A 69 -26.35 -3.48 21.15
C ARG A 69 -25.09 -3.63 20.30
N CYS A 70 -24.14 -2.73 20.51
CA CYS A 70 -22.86 -2.69 19.83
C CYS A 70 -21.85 -1.86 20.64
N SER A 71 -20.60 -1.86 20.19
CA SER A 71 -19.54 -0.98 20.65
C SER A 71 -18.90 -0.25 19.46
N PRO A 72 -18.50 1.03 19.59
CA PRO A 72 -17.71 1.75 18.59
C PRO A 72 -16.43 1.02 18.17
N SER A 73 -15.86 0.16 19.02
CA SER A 73 -14.66 -0.62 18.69
C SER A 73 -14.91 -1.66 17.59
N LYS A 74 -16.15 -2.15 17.43
CA LYS A 74 -16.51 -3.07 16.34
C LYS A 74 -16.60 -2.35 15.00
N GLY A 75 -16.88 -1.05 14.99
CA GLY A 75 -16.91 -0.28 13.75
C GLY A 75 -17.70 1.03 13.83
N PRO A 76 -17.58 1.86 12.78
CA PRO A 76 -18.12 3.22 12.73
C PRO A 76 -19.66 3.30 12.64
N CYS A 77 -20.37 2.19 12.45
CA CYS A 77 -21.83 2.16 12.45
C CYS A 77 -22.42 1.94 13.85
N CYS A 78 -21.60 1.92 14.90
CA CYS A 78 -22.07 1.99 16.28
C CYS A 78 -21.85 3.39 16.86
N SER A 79 -22.89 3.92 17.52
CA SER A 79 -22.81 5.19 18.24
C SER A 79 -22.23 5.00 19.65
N ASP A 80 -21.77 6.10 20.25
CA ASP A 80 -21.32 6.14 21.66
C ASP A 80 -22.46 5.82 22.67
N GLN A 81 -23.70 5.77 22.21
CA GLN A 81 -24.86 5.34 23.00
C GLN A 81 -25.13 3.84 22.88
N CYS A 82 -24.16 3.07 22.38
CA CYS A 82 -24.21 1.61 22.28
C CYS A 82 -25.35 1.08 21.40
N THR A 83 -25.73 1.87 20.39
CA THR A 83 -26.80 1.55 19.43
C THR A 83 -26.34 1.76 18.00
N PHE A 84 -26.90 0.98 17.06
CA PHE A 84 -26.60 1.11 15.65
C PHE A 84 -27.09 2.45 15.10
N HIS A 85 -26.26 3.08 14.27
CA HIS A 85 -26.64 4.26 13.53
C HIS A 85 -27.73 3.93 12.49
N ALA A 86 -28.59 4.91 12.18
CA ALA A 86 -29.64 4.74 11.18
C ALA A 86 -29.06 4.47 9.76
N PRO A 87 -29.84 3.86 8.84
CA PRO A 87 -29.37 3.54 7.49
C PRO A 87 -28.93 4.74 6.63
N SER A 88 -29.19 5.96 7.08
CA SER A 88 -28.75 7.19 6.42
C SER A 88 -27.36 7.65 6.84
N HIS A 89 -26.79 7.10 7.91
CA HIS A 89 -25.49 7.51 8.46
C HIS A 89 -24.36 7.06 7.54
N ILE A 90 -23.47 7.99 7.16
CA ILE A 90 -22.34 7.72 6.27
C ILE A 90 -21.15 7.27 7.12
N CYS A 91 -20.78 5.99 7.01
CA CYS A 91 -19.66 5.40 7.75
C CYS A 91 -18.33 5.43 6.97
N HIS A 92 -18.39 5.59 5.66
CA HIS A 92 -17.23 5.83 4.80
C HIS A 92 -17.57 6.90 3.79
N LYS A 93 -16.75 7.96 3.75
CA LYS A 93 -16.90 9.06 2.81
C LYS A 93 -16.05 8.81 1.57
N ASP A 94 -16.63 9.06 0.41
CA ASP A 94 -15.93 9.00 -0.87
C ASP A 94 -14.73 9.96 -0.88
N LYS A 95 -13.55 9.43 -1.22
CA LYS A 95 -12.32 10.19 -1.44
C LYS A 95 -12.08 10.52 -2.92
N ALA A 96 -13.15 10.67 -3.71
CA ALA A 96 -13.13 10.96 -5.14
C ALA A 96 -12.15 10.03 -5.89
N SER A 97 -11.21 10.57 -6.68
CA SER A 97 -10.27 9.76 -7.47
C SER A 97 -9.12 9.12 -6.67
N GLN A 98 -9.26 8.98 -5.35
CA GLN A 98 -8.32 8.20 -4.54
C GLN A 98 -8.76 6.75 -4.31
N ASP A 99 -10.07 6.49 -4.32
CA ASP A 99 -10.65 5.20 -3.91
C ASP A 99 -11.64 4.68 -4.96
N CYS A 100 -12.02 3.41 -4.89
CA CYS A 100 -12.99 2.75 -5.75
C CYS A 100 -14.34 2.47 -5.07
N ILE A 101 -14.50 2.94 -3.83
CA ILE A 101 -15.74 2.90 -3.06
C ILE A 101 -16.27 4.33 -2.92
N GLY A 102 -17.56 4.52 -3.16
CA GLY A 102 -18.27 5.79 -2.97
C GLY A 102 -18.69 6.02 -1.51
N ASP A 103 -19.68 6.88 -1.27
CA ASP A 103 -20.24 7.08 0.07
C ASP A 103 -20.99 5.82 0.52
N VAL A 104 -20.47 5.16 1.56
CA VAL A 104 -21.10 3.97 2.17
C VAL A 104 -21.90 4.39 3.38
N ARG A 105 -23.11 3.85 3.46
CA ARG A 105 -24.01 4.07 4.59
C ARG A 105 -24.14 2.81 5.44
N CYS A 106 -24.40 3.01 6.72
CA CYS A 106 -24.77 1.93 7.62
C CYS A 106 -26.05 1.25 7.15
N ASP A 107 -26.26 0.00 7.55
CA ASP A 107 -27.49 -0.75 7.28
C ASP A 107 -28.52 -0.66 8.44
N GLY A 108 -28.12 -0.11 9.58
CA GLY A 108 -28.94 0.01 10.79
C GLY A 108 -29.00 -1.25 11.65
N ILE A 109 -28.27 -2.31 11.28
CA ILE A 109 -28.35 -3.61 11.95
C ILE A 109 -27.00 -4.12 12.46
N GLN A 110 -25.87 -3.59 11.98
CA GLN A 110 -24.53 -3.96 12.46
C GLN A 110 -23.62 -2.73 12.67
N ALA A 111 -22.53 -2.93 13.42
CA ALA A 111 -21.54 -1.88 13.73
C ALA A 111 -20.47 -1.72 12.64
N THR A 112 -20.25 -2.75 11.83
CA THR A 112 -19.30 -2.73 10.72
C THR A 112 -19.86 -1.92 9.55
N CYS A 113 -19.02 -1.11 8.90
CA CYS A 113 -19.40 -0.42 7.67
C CYS A 113 -19.43 -1.44 6.49
N PRO A 114 -20.50 -1.53 5.70
CA PRO A 114 -20.64 -2.53 4.63
C PRO A 114 -19.81 -2.16 3.37
N LEU A 115 -18.49 -2.10 3.51
CA LEU A 115 -17.57 -1.69 2.44
C LEU A 115 -17.54 -2.66 1.25
N ASN A 116 -17.90 -3.92 1.44
CA ASN A 116 -17.89 -4.95 0.40
C ASN A 116 -19.19 -5.00 -0.41
N ASP A 117 -20.17 -4.17 -0.08
CA ASP A 117 -21.42 -4.12 -0.81
C ASP A 117 -21.23 -3.43 -2.17
N THR A 118 -21.45 -4.22 -3.23
CA THR A 118 -21.25 -3.83 -4.63
C THR A 118 -22.03 -2.60 -5.05
N GLN A 119 -23.12 -2.26 -4.35
CA GLN A 119 -23.92 -1.06 -4.66
C GLN A 119 -23.15 0.25 -4.45
N PHE A 120 -22.12 0.23 -3.61
CA PHE A 120 -21.28 1.40 -3.34
C PHE A 120 -20.00 1.41 -4.17
N PHE A 121 -19.77 0.40 -5.00
CA PHE A 121 -18.61 0.36 -5.87
C PHE A 121 -18.75 1.40 -6.97
N LYS A 122 -17.67 2.10 -7.24
CA LYS A 122 -17.59 3.00 -8.40
C LYS A 122 -17.65 2.18 -9.69
N PRO A 123 -18.07 2.81 -10.81
CA PRO A 123 -18.08 2.15 -12.11
C PRO A 123 -16.73 1.50 -12.44
N ILE A 124 -16.81 0.39 -13.16
CA ILE A 124 -15.61 -0.22 -13.78
C ILE A 124 -14.95 0.85 -14.65
N ASP A 125 -13.63 0.94 -14.58
CA ASP A 125 -12.82 1.95 -15.27
C ASP A 125 -12.94 3.40 -14.74
N ALA A 126 -13.60 3.62 -13.60
CA ALA A 126 -13.49 4.89 -12.88
C ALA A 126 -12.03 5.14 -12.45
N LEU A 127 -11.59 6.39 -12.52
CA LEU A 127 -10.23 6.79 -12.13
C LEU A 127 -10.03 6.70 -10.62
N CYS A 128 -8.95 6.05 -10.20
CA CYS A 128 -8.52 5.94 -8.81
C CYS A 128 -7.01 6.13 -8.71
N ASN A 129 -6.46 6.00 -7.50
CA ASN A 129 -5.03 6.19 -7.26
C ASN A 129 -4.49 7.55 -7.75
N GLN A 130 -5.19 8.67 -7.51
CA GLN A 130 -4.85 10.00 -8.08
C GLN A 130 -4.88 10.00 -9.62
N ASN A 131 -5.89 9.37 -10.21
CA ASN A 131 -6.08 9.24 -11.65
C ASN A 131 -5.04 8.38 -12.39
N THR A 132 -4.26 7.55 -11.70
CA THR A 132 -3.20 6.73 -12.32
C THR A 132 -3.62 5.28 -12.55
N GLN A 133 -4.68 4.84 -11.88
CA GLN A 133 -5.24 3.51 -11.97
C GLN A 133 -6.75 3.58 -12.19
N LEU A 134 -7.35 2.42 -12.38
CA LEU A 134 -8.75 2.22 -12.67
C LEU A 134 -9.38 1.27 -11.65
N CYS A 135 -10.66 1.51 -11.39
CA CYS A 135 -11.47 0.67 -10.54
C CYS A 135 -11.89 -0.63 -11.23
N ASP A 136 -11.76 -1.73 -10.50
CA ASP A 136 -12.34 -3.03 -10.82
C ASP A 136 -13.04 -3.59 -9.59
N ARG A 137 -14.38 -3.66 -9.61
CA ARG A 137 -15.19 -4.28 -8.54
C ARG A 137 -14.79 -3.83 -7.13
N GLY A 138 -14.67 -2.52 -6.92
CA GLY A 138 -14.33 -1.93 -5.63
C GLY A 138 -12.82 -1.85 -5.34
N GLU A 139 -11.96 -2.46 -6.16
CA GLU A 139 -10.51 -2.40 -6.00
C GLU A 139 -9.85 -1.43 -6.98
N CYS A 140 -8.84 -0.72 -6.51
CA CYS A 140 -8.02 0.18 -7.33
C CYS A 140 -6.73 -0.51 -7.77
N ASN A 141 -6.83 -1.43 -8.73
CA ASN A 141 -5.71 -2.29 -9.13
C ASN A 141 -5.43 -2.32 -10.64
N LYS A 142 -6.36 -1.85 -11.50
CA LYS A 142 -6.18 -1.87 -12.94
C LYS A 142 -5.33 -0.71 -13.41
N SER A 143 -4.44 -0.96 -14.35
CA SER A 143 -3.63 0.08 -14.98
C SER A 143 -4.46 0.93 -15.94
N ILE A 144 -4.12 2.20 -16.10
CA ILE A 144 -4.74 3.05 -17.11
C ILE A 144 -4.54 2.54 -18.54
N CYS A 145 -3.50 1.73 -18.77
CA CYS A 145 -3.21 1.08 -20.05
C CYS A 145 -4.35 0.16 -20.54
N THR A 146 -5.20 -0.34 -19.64
CA THR A 146 -6.31 -1.23 -20.04
C THR A 146 -7.35 -0.50 -20.88
N LEU A 147 -7.50 0.82 -20.75
CA LEU A 147 -8.39 1.64 -21.58
C LEU A 147 -8.06 1.56 -23.08
N ILE A 148 -6.83 1.20 -23.42
CA ILE A 148 -6.34 1.07 -24.79
C ILE A 148 -5.90 -0.37 -25.09
N ASN A 149 -6.40 -1.34 -24.34
CA ASN A 149 -6.09 -2.77 -24.47
C ASN A 149 -4.59 -3.08 -24.42
N LYS A 150 -3.86 -2.39 -23.54
CA LYS A 150 -2.44 -2.61 -23.28
C LYS A 150 -2.21 -2.98 -21.82
N THR A 151 -1.05 -3.55 -21.54
CA THR A 151 -0.60 -3.85 -20.18
C THR A 151 0.40 -2.80 -19.72
N GLU A 152 0.42 -2.51 -18.42
CA GLU A 152 1.44 -1.64 -17.83
C GLU A 152 2.85 -2.21 -18.01
N CYS A 153 3.83 -1.35 -18.22
CA CYS A 153 5.24 -1.72 -18.28
C CYS A 153 6.11 -0.60 -17.69
N VAL A 154 7.30 -0.97 -17.23
CA VAL A 154 8.27 -0.04 -16.67
C VAL A 154 9.12 0.54 -17.81
N LEU A 155 9.15 1.86 -17.90
CA LEU A 155 10.01 2.56 -18.85
C LEU A 155 11.48 2.40 -18.44
N THR A 156 12.33 2.11 -19.43
CA THR A 156 13.78 1.99 -19.27
C THR A 156 14.48 3.05 -20.09
N ILE A 157 15.69 3.43 -19.65
CA ILE A 157 16.54 4.31 -20.44
C ILE A 157 16.94 3.52 -21.70
N PRO A 158 16.70 4.02 -22.92
CA PRO A 158 17.22 3.38 -24.12
C PRO A 158 18.75 3.27 -24.01
N ASN A 159 19.36 2.22 -24.58
CA ASN A 159 20.81 2.08 -24.61
C ASN A 159 21.43 3.24 -25.41
N VAL A 160 21.71 4.36 -24.75
CA VAL A 160 22.39 5.50 -25.35
C VAL A 160 23.89 5.21 -25.25
N GLU A 161 24.55 5.01 -26.39
CA GLU A 161 26.00 4.76 -26.48
C GLU A 161 26.85 5.93 -25.98
N ASP A 162 26.24 7.10 -25.72
CA ASP A 162 26.88 8.34 -25.27
C ASP A 162 26.60 8.63 -23.77
N PRO A 163 27.60 8.48 -22.88
CA PRO A 163 27.48 8.73 -21.44
C PRO A 163 27.18 10.19 -21.06
N LEU A 164 27.48 11.17 -21.93
CA LEU A 164 27.22 12.59 -21.65
C LEU A 164 25.75 12.94 -21.88
N ARG A 165 25.09 12.29 -22.85
CA ARG A 165 23.63 12.39 -23.03
C ARG A 165 22.83 11.64 -21.96
N GLN A 166 23.48 10.74 -21.22
CA GLN A 166 22.85 9.97 -20.15
C GLN A 166 22.57 10.78 -18.88
N ARG A 167 23.25 11.92 -18.67
CA ARG A 167 22.96 12.85 -17.55
C ARG A 167 21.68 13.67 -17.78
N ASP A 168 21.33 13.90 -19.04
CA ASP A 168 20.15 14.64 -19.48
C ASP A 168 19.00 13.72 -19.93
N VAL A 169 19.14 12.39 -19.77
CA VAL A 169 17.98 11.50 -19.87
C VAL A 169 17.02 11.95 -18.78
N ASP A 170 15.85 12.39 -19.23
CA ASP A 170 14.84 12.93 -18.36
C ASP A 170 14.45 11.87 -17.33
N ARG A 171 15.02 11.93 -16.13
CA ARG A 171 14.72 11.00 -15.04
C ARG A 171 13.24 11.04 -14.66
N GLU A 172 12.53 12.07 -15.12
CA GLU A 172 11.09 12.20 -15.04
C GLU A 172 10.35 11.20 -15.94
N TYR A 173 10.85 10.96 -17.17
CA TYR A 173 10.31 9.97 -18.10
C TYR A 173 10.21 8.57 -17.48
N LEU A 174 11.20 8.17 -16.67
CA LEU A 174 11.22 6.87 -16.00
C LEU A 174 10.14 6.69 -14.93
N CYS A 175 9.47 7.78 -14.55
CA CYS A 175 8.36 7.80 -13.62
C CYS A 175 7.02 8.00 -14.31
N HIS A 176 6.98 8.09 -15.64
CA HIS A 176 5.75 8.02 -16.39
C HIS A 176 5.24 6.58 -16.45
N ILE A 177 3.92 6.44 -16.56
CA ILE A 177 3.28 5.16 -16.81
C ILE A 177 3.55 4.77 -18.26
N GLY A 178 4.14 3.60 -18.46
CA GLY A 178 4.34 2.99 -19.76
C GLY A 178 3.28 1.94 -20.05
N CYS A 179 2.85 1.85 -21.31
CA CYS A 179 1.98 0.79 -21.81
C CYS A 179 2.69 -0.03 -22.87
N PHE A 180 2.66 -1.35 -22.71
CA PHE A 180 3.31 -2.27 -23.62
C PHE A 180 2.50 -2.41 -24.91
N ASP A 181 3.15 -2.16 -26.06
CA ASP A 181 2.57 -2.41 -27.38
C ASP A 181 3.09 -3.73 -27.95
N THR A 182 2.22 -4.71 -28.06
CA THR A 182 2.51 -6.03 -28.61
C THR A 182 2.92 -5.99 -30.08
N ARG A 183 2.56 -4.93 -30.83
CA ARG A 183 2.91 -4.80 -32.26
C ARG A 183 4.35 -4.35 -32.47
N THR A 184 4.86 -3.50 -31.59
CA THR A 184 6.25 -2.99 -31.65
C THR A 184 7.16 -3.65 -30.61
N ASN A 185 6.61 -4.54 -29.79
CA ASN A 185 7.30 -5.21 -28.68
C ASN A 185 8.05 -4.22 -27.76
N SER A 186 7.43 -3.06 -27.51
CA SER A 186 8.06 -1.93 -26.84
C SER A 186 7.16 -1.34 -25.77
N CYS A 187 7.78 -0.83 -24.70
CA CYS A 187 7.09 -0.05 -23.67
C CYS A 187 6.99 1.41 -24.12
N ILE A 188 5.77 1.92 -24.28
CA ILE A 188 5.51 3.26 -24.82
C ILE A 188 4.92 4.12 -23.70
N ASP A 189 5.50 5.30 -23.48
CA ASP A 189 4.97 6.29 -22.54
C ASP A 189 3.54 6.69 -22.90
N THR A 190 2.67 6.75 -21.90
CA THR A 190 1.29 7.25 -22.03
C THR A 190 1.20 8.64 -22.66
N LEU A 191 2.22 9.50 -22.54
CA LEU A 191 2.29 10.80 -23.22
C LEU A 191 2.25 10.67 -24.76
N ALA A 192 2.81 9.58 -25.30
CA ALA A 192 2.82 9.31 -26.74
C ALA A 192 1.58 8.52 -27.21
N LEU A 193 0.67 8.15 -26.29
CA LEU A 193 -0.50 7.33 -26.58
C LEU A 193 -1.77 8.18 -26.57
N ARG A 194 -2.67 7.90 -27.51
CA ARG A 194 -3.99 8.54 -27.56
C ARG A 194 -4.94 7.85 -26.59
N MET A 195 -5.15 8.47 -25.44
CA MET A 195 -6.12 8.01 -24.45
C MET A 195 -7.57 8.38 -24.84
N PRO A 196 -8.59 7.62 -24.41
CA PRO A 196 -9.99 7.97 -24.65
C PRO A 196 -10.33 9.35 -24.07
N ASN A 197 -11.19 10.12 -24.76
CA ASN A 197 -11.47 11.53 -24.46
C ASN A 197 -11.91 11.81 -23.00
N ASN A 198 -12.54 10.84 -22.31
CA ASN A 198 -12.98 10.98 -20.91
C ASN A 198 -11.85 10.75 -19.88
N HIS A 199 -10.68 10.32 -20.32
CA HIS A 199 -9.51 9.98 -19.50
C HIS A 199 -8.25 10.62 -20.08
N SER A 200 -8.34 11.83 -20.63
CA SER A 200 -7.18 12.55 -21.16
C SER A 200 -6.71 13.59 -20.14
N MET A 201 -5.61 13.30 -19.43
CA MET A 201 -4.84 14.36 -18.79
C MET A 201 -4.11 15.14 -19.88
N THR A 202 -4.53 16.38 -20.11
CA THR A 202 -3.97 17.28 -21.13
C THR A 202 -2.46 17.47 -20.92
N GLY A 203 -1.64 16.89 -21.80
CA GLY A 203 -0.29 17.36 -22.11
C GLY A 203 0.89 16.90 -21.23
N PHE A 204 0.69 16.16 -20.14
CA PHE A 204 1.77 15.85 -19.17
C PHE A 204 2.05 14.36 -18.92
N GLY A 205 1.36 13.45 -19.61
CA GLY A 205 1.47 12.00 -19.38
C GLY A 205 0.94 11.59 -18.01
N TYR A 206 0.69 10.30 -17.81
CA TYR A 206 0.36 9.79 -16.48
C TYR A 206 1.66 9.48 -15.74
N LYS A 207 1.79 9.96 -14.50
CA LYS A 207 2.97 9.72 -13.67
C LYS A 207 2.64 8.76 -12.55
N HIS A 208 3.56 7.87 -12.23
CA HIS A 208 3.47 7.05 -11.05
C HIS A 208 3.53 7.90 -9.78
N ARG A 209 2.93 7.39 -8.71
CA ARG A 209 3.01 8.00 -7.38
C ARG A 209 4.43 7.93 -6.82
N PRO A 210 4.81 8.84 -5.91
CA PRO A 210 6.07 8.75 -5.18
C PRO A 210 6.22 7.39 -4.50
N GLY A 211 7.43 6.82 -4.54
CA GLY A 211 7.74 5.49 -4.04
C GLY A 211 7.48 4.35 -5.03
N HIS A 212 6.91 4.61 -6.21
CA HIS A 212 6.79 3.58 -7.25
C HIS A 212 8.17 3.23 -7.84
N ALA A 213 8.37 1.95 -8.17
CA ALA A 213 9.63 1.47 -8.71
C ALA A 213 9.84 1.97 -10.15
N CYS A 214 11.06 2.40 -10.47
CA CYS A 214 11.43 2.90 -11.79
C CYS A 214 12.77 2.30 -12.25
N ALA A 215 13.11 2.51 -13.54
CA ALA A 215 14.35 2.00 -14.13
C ALA A 215 14.54 0.47 -13.95
N GLY A 216 13.49 -0.31 -14.17
CA GLY A 216 13.54 -1.77 -14.01
C GLY A 216 13.83 -2.24 -12.58
N THR A 217 13.26 -1.56 -11.57
CA THR A 217 13.44 -1.78 -10.11
C THR A 217 14.75 -1.29 -9.51
N ALA A 218 15.62 -0.64 -10.30
CA ALA A 218 16.86 -0.05 -9.81
C ALA A 218 16.66 1.31 -9.10
N GLY A 219 15.43 1.83 -9.03
CA GLY A 219 15.12 3.12 -8.45
C GLY A 219 13.68 3.26 -7.96
N TYR A 220 13.39 4.38 -7.29
CA TYR A 220 12.04 4.80 -6.93
C TYR A 220 11.77 6.25 -7.33
N CYS A 221 10.53 6.55 -7.70
CA CYS A 221 10.09 7.90 -8.04
C CYS A 221 9.99 8.77 -6.78
N ASP A 222 10.60 9.96 -6.80
CA ASP A 222 10.47 10.93 -5.71
C ASP A 222 9.18 11.78 -5.84
N VAL A 223 8.99 12.71 -4.89
CA VAL A 223 7.84 13.64 -4.88
C VAL A 223 7.79 14.59 -6.08
N PHE A 224 8.90 14.75 -6.80
CA PHE A 224 9.00 15.56 -8.01
C PHE A 224 8.84 14.72 -9.28
N GLY A 225 8.50 13.43 -9.15
CA GLY A 225 8.35 12.51 -10.27
C GLY A 225 9.68 12.15 -10.92
N LYS A 226 10.81 12.27 -10.22
CA LYS A 226 12.13 11.88 -10.76
C LYS A 226 12.57 10.53 -10.21
N CYS A 227 13.07 9.67 -11.10
CA CYS A 227 13.59 8.36 -10.72
C CYS A 227 14.92 8.50 -9.96
N ARG A 228 14.92 8.11 -8.69
CA ARG A 228 16.10 8.07 -7.81
C ARG A 228 16.61 6.64 -7.72
N ALA A 229 17.85 6.41 -8.13
CA ALA A 229 18.47 5.10 -8.04
C ALA A 229 18.57 4.65 -6.57
N VAL A 230 18.30 3.37 -6.33
CA VAL A 230 18.54 2.72 -5.05
C VAL A 230 20.01 2.35 -4.98
N ASP A 231 20.69 2.91 -4.00
CA ASP A 231 22.06 2.57 -3.67
C ASP A 231 22.06 1.74 -2.39
N ALA A 232 21.95 0.42 -2.54
CA ALA A 232 22.02 -0.50 -1.40
C ALA A 232 23.45 -0.61 -0.83
N GLU A 233 24.46 -0.09 -1.55
CA GLU A 233 25.85 -0.08 -1.13
C GLU A 233 26.17 1.20 -0.36
N GLY A 234 26.56 1.05 0.91
CA GLY A 234 27.02 2.19 1.70
C GLY A 234 28.28 2.86 1.11
N PRO A 235 28.60 4.08 1.55
CA PRO A 235 29.75 4.84 1.04
C PRO A 235 31.09 4.10 1.18
N LEU A 236 31.23 3.25 2.21
CA LEU A 236 32.41 2.41 2.40
C LEU A 236 32.52 1.27 1.37
N THR A 237 31.39 0.67 0.99
CA THR A 237 31.36 -0.38 -0.05
C THR A 237 31.67 0.23 -1.42
N ARG A 238 31.16 1.44 -1.70
CA ARG A 238 31.53 2.22 -2.88
C ARG A 238 33.02 2.56 -2.91
N LEU A 239 33.56 3.06 -1.79
CA LEU A 239 34.99 3.38 -1.70
C LEU A 239 35.86 2.13 -1.89
N LYS A 240 35.49 1.00 -1.27
CA LYS A 240 36.12 -0.30 -1.48
C LYS A 240 36.09 -0.69 -2.95
N ASN A 241 34.93 -0.63 -3.60
CA ASN A 241 34.78 -1.04 -5.00
C ASN A 241 35.49 -0.07 -5.98
N MET A 242 35.58 1.22 -5.64
CA MET A 242 36.35 2.20 -6.42
C MET A 242 37.86 2.03 -6.23
N LEU A 243 38.35 1.83 -5.00
CA LEU A 243 39.79 1.75 -4.73
C LEU A 243 40.38 0.36 -4.99
N LEU A 244 39.59 -0.69 -4.74
CA LEU A 244 40.06 -2.08 -4.68
C LEU A 244 39.44 -2.97 -5.76
N ASN A 245 38.99 -2.39 -6.88
CA ASN A 245 38.68 -3.22 -8.05
C ASN A 245 39.98 -3.71 -8.71
N ALA A 246 39.90 -4.83 -9.44
CA ALA A 246 41.06 -5.51 -9.98
C ALA A 246 41.86 -4.66 -11.00
N GLU A 247 41.20 -3.75 -11.71
CA GLU A 247 41.88 -2.80 -12.61
C GLU A 247 42.67 -1.75 -11.83
N ASN A 248 42.05 -1.12 -10.84
CA ASN A 248 42.67 -0.05 -10.06
C ASN A 248 43.78 -0.58 -9.14
N ILE A 249 43.64 -1.80 -8.62
CA ILE A 249 44.74 -2.47 -7.90
C ILE A 249 45.94 -2.66 -8.82
N ARG A 250 45.74 -3.04 -10.10
CA ARG A 250 46.84 -3.16 -11.06
C ARG A 250 47.52 -1.82 -11.31
N THR A 251 46.75 -0.75 -11.48
CA THR A 251 47.28 0.61 -11.67
C THR A 251 48.04 1.11 -10.45
N ILE A 252 47.52 0.89 -9.23
CA ILE A 252 48.20 1.27 -7.98
C ILE A 252 49.48 0.46 -7.79
N THR A 253 49.46 -0.84 -8.09
CA THR A 253 50.65 -1.70 -7.99
C THR A 253 51.76 -1.26 -8.95
N GLN A 254 51.39 -0.75 -10.14
CA GLN A 254 52.35 -0.19 -11.11
C GLN A 254 52.96 1.15 -10.69
N LEU A 255 52.29 1.92 -9.80
CA LEU A 255 52.81 3.18 -9.26
C LEU A 255 53.76 3.00 -8.07
N ILE A 256 53.85 1.79 -7.51
CA ILE A 256 54.69 1.44 -6.35
C ILE A 256 55.97 0.69 -6.78
N GLN A 257 56.18 0.50 -8.09
CA GLN A 257 57.45 0.05 -8.69
C GLN A 257 58.24 1.25 -9.22
#